data_AF-A0AAW9IKF6-F1
#
_entry.id   AF-A0AAW9IKF6-F1
#
_cell.length_a   1.000
_cell.length_b   1.000
_cell.length_c   1.000
_cell.angle_alpha   90.00
_cell.angle_beta   90.00
_cell.angle_gamma   90.00
#
_symmetry.space_group_name_H-M   'P 1'
#
loop_
_entity.id
_entity.type
_entity.pdbx_description
1 polymer ?
#
loop_
_entity_poly.entity_id
_entity_poly.type
_entity_poly.pdbx_seq_one_letter_code
_entity_poly.pdbx_strand_id
1 'polypeptide(L)' 'MNSSLTGYASIIAQTDNQELRQTVQQMRNQDEIRQYTIYQKAKEKGYYKPAQPASQADINTIKTESTME' A
#
# COMPACT_ATOMS: atom_id res chain seq x y z
N MET A 1 -0.22 0.91 11.87
CA MET A 1 -1.03 0.11 10.94
C MET A 1 -0.18 -0.43 9.78
N ASN A 2 0.59 0.40 9.08
CA ASN A 2 1.46 -0.07 7.97
C ASN A 2 2.54 -1.09 8.37
N SER A 3 2.99 -1.09 9.64
CA SER A 3 4.00 -2.04 10.14
C SER A 3 3.57 -3.51 10.06
N SER A 4 2.26 -3.79 10.15
CA SER A 4 1.72 -5.16 10.12
C SER A 4 1.87 -5.80 8.75
N LEU A 5 1.70 -5.04 7.66
CA LEU A 5 1.76 -5.56 6.29
C LEU A 5 3.18 -5.98 5.89
N THR A 6 4.19 -5.20 6.30
CA THR A 6 5.60 -5.56 6.08
C THR A 6 5.96 -6.84 6.83
N GLY A 7 5.49 -7.00 8.06
CA GLY A 7 5.70 -8.23 8.85
C GLY A 7 5.12 -9.47 8.17
N TYR A 8 3.89 -9.41 7.67
CA TYR A 8 3.29 -10.51 6.92
C TYR A 8 4.08 -10.84 5.65
N ALA A 9 4.55 -9.83 4.91
CA ALA A 9 5.35 -10.03 3.70
C ALA A 9 6.67 -10.77 4.00
N SER A 10 7.36 -10.40 5.08
CA SER A 10 8.58 -11.09 5.52
C SER A 10 8.33 -12.56 5.86
N ILE A 11 7.25 -12.86 6.60
CA ILE A 11 6.89 -14.24 6.96
C ILE A 11 6.57 -15.06 5.70
N ILE A 12 5.76 -14.52 4.79
CA ILE A 12 5.40 -15.18 3.53
C ILE A 12 6.65 -15.46 2.68
N ALA A 13 7.63 -14.56 2.65
CA ALA A 13 8.85 -14.76 1.87
C ALA A 13 9.75 -15.87 2.41
N GLN A 14 9.72 -16.13 3.72
CA GLN A 14 10.66 -17.03 4.40
C GLN A 14 10.07 -18.40 4.76
N THR A 15 8.74 -18.54 4.79
CA THR A 15 8.08 -19.81 5.14
C THR A 15 8.00 -20.76 3.94
N ASP A 16 8.39 -22.01 4.17
CA ASP A 16 8.21 -23.16 3.25
C ASP A 16 6.89 -23.91 3.52
N ASN A 17 6.36 -23.82 4.75
CA ASN A 17 5.06 -24.38 5.10
C ASN A 17 3.92 -23.67 4.33
N GLN A 18 3.23 -24.44 3.49
CA GLN A 18 2.19 -23.92 2.59
C GLN A 18 0.93 -23.46 3.33
N GLU A 19 0.52 -24.16 4.39
CA GLU A 19 -0.67 -23.81 5.17
C GLU A 19 -0.46 -22.50 5.94
N LEU A 20 0.72 -22.36 6.57
CA LEU A 20 1.12 -21.12 7.23
C LEU A 20 1.17 -19.97 6.21
N ARG A 21 1.77 -20.20 5.04
CA ARG A 21 1.84 -19.21 3.96
C ARG A 21 0.45 -18.71 3.57
N GLN A 22 -0.50 -19.61 3.31
CA GLN A 22 -1.86 -19.26 2.92
C GLN A 22 -2.58 -18.49 4.02
N THR A 23 -2.44 -18.92 5.27
CA THR A 23 -3.04 -18.25 6.43
C THR A 23 -2.54 -16.81 6.56
N VAL A 24 -1.23 -16.60 6.49
CA VAL A 24 -0.63 -15.26 6.60
C VAL A 24 -1.02 -14.37 5.41
N GLN A 25 -1.15 -14.94 4.21
CA GLN A 25 -1.67 -14.20 3.04
C GLN A 25 -3.10 -13.72 3.26
N GLN A 26 -3.98 -14.56 3.79
CA GLN A 26 -5.36 -14.17 4.10
C GLN A 26 -5.41 -13.06 5.14
N MET A 27 -4.62 -13.16 6.21
CA MET A 27 -4.51 -12.12 7.24
C MET A 27 -4.06 -10.78 6.65
N ARG A 28 -2.99 -10.78 5.84
CA ARG A 28 -2.50 -9.59 5.15
C ARG A 28 -3.58 -8.93 4.30
N ASN A 29 -4.31 -9.73 3.51
CA ASN A 29 -5.35 -9.21 2.64
C ASN A 29 -6.51 -8.59 3.44
N GLN A 30 -6.93 -9.21 4.55
CA GLN A 30 -7.98 -8.66 5.41
C GLN A 30 -7.55 -7.35 6.08
N ASP A 31 -6.30 -7.26 6.54
CA ASP A 31 -5.78 -6.05 7.17
C ASP A 31 -5.65 -4.90 6.17
N GLU A 32 -5.26 -5.16 4.93
CA GLU A 32 -5.25 -4.16 3.85
C GLU A 32 -6.65 -3.60 3.61
N ILE A 33 -7.66 -4.46 3.48
CA ILE A 33 -9.07 -4.03 3.31
C ILE A 33 -9.52 -3.15 4.49
N ARG A 34 -9.16 -3.51 5.72
CA ARG A 34 -9.48 -2.72 6.91
C ARG A 34 -8.80 -1.35 6.86
N GLN A 35 -7.52 -1.28 6.51
CA GLN A 35 -6.78 -0.03 6.38
C GLN A 35 -7.39 0.88 5.32
N TYR A 36 -7.73 0.33 4.15
CA TYR A 36 -8.40 1.08 3.09
C TYR A 36 -9.77 1.60 3.53
N THR A 37 -10.55 0.78 4.23
CA THR A 37 -11.86 1.19 4.77
C THR A 37 -11.72 2.34 5.77
N ILE A 38 -10.73 2.30 6.65
CA ILE A 38 -10.46 3.40 7.60
C ILE A 38 -10.04 4.66 6.86
N TYR A 39 -9.17 4.54 5.86
CA TYR A 39 -8.76 5.64 4.99
C TYR A 39 -9.96 6.31 4.31
N GLN A 40 -10.86 5.53 3.71
CA GLN A 40 -12.06 6.05 3.04
C GLN A 40 -12.95 6.81 4.03
N LYS A 41 -13.21 6.23 5.22
CA LYS A 41 -13.98 6.90 6.28
C LYS A 41 -13.30 8.19 6.78
N ALA A 42 -11.98 8.20 6.90
CA ALA A 42 -11.24 9.39 7.30
C ALA A 42 -11.32 10.51 6.25
N LYS A 43 -11.26 10.13 4.96
CA LYS A 43 -11.44 11.04 3.82
C LYS A 43 -12.85 11.62 3.78
N GLU A 44 -13.88 10.79 3.93
CA GLU A 44 -15.29 11.23 3.96
C GLU A 44 -15.58 12.21 5.09
N LYS A 45 -14.99 11.97 6.26
CA LYS A 45 -15.15 12.84 7.44
C LYS A 45 -14.24 14.06 7.45
N GLY A 46 -13.40 14.24 6.41
CA GLY A 46 -12.47 15.37 6.31
C GLY A 46 -11.24 15.30 7.23
N TYR A 47 -11.05 14.20 7.97
CA TYR A 47 -9.88 13.97 8.83
C TYR A 47 -8.61 13.67 8.03
N TYR A 48 -8.74 13.34 6.75
CA TYR A 48 -7.63 13.10 5.85
C TYR A 48 -7.85 13.84 4.52
N LYS A 49 -6.94 14.77 4.20
CA LYS A 49 -6.83 15.36 2.86
C LYS A 49 -5.73 14.60 2.10
N PRO A 50 -6.08 13.82 1.06
CA PRO A 50 -5.05 13.23 0.21
C PRO A 50 -4.17 14.33 -0.40
N ALA A 51 -2.90 14.01 -0.60
CA ALA A 51 -2.00 14.88 -1.35
C ALA A 51 -2.65 15.23 -2.70
N GLN A 52 -2.52 16.49 -3.11
CA GLN A 52 -3.00 16.87 -4.44
C GLN A 52 -2.25 16.03 -5.48
N PRO A 53 -2.95 15.55 -6.53
CA PRO A 53 -2.25 14.91 -7.64
C PRO A 53 -1.18 15.86 -8.17
N ALA A 54 -0.02 15.30 -8.52
CA ALA A 54 1.05 16.09 -9.12
C ALA A 54 0.54 16.78 -10.39
N SER A 55 1.03 17.98 -10.68
CA SER A 55 0.61 18.68 -11.89
C SER A 55 1.08 17.90 -13.13
N GLN A 56 0.34 18.03 -14.24
CA GLN A 56 0.73 17.38 -15.49
C GLN A 56 2.11 17.87 -15.98
N ALA A 57 2.48 19.11 -15.63
CA ALA A 57 3.80 19.66 -15.91
C ALA A 57 4.91 18.91 -15.15
N ASP A 58 4.73 18.70 -13.84
CA ASP A 58 5.70 17.94 -13.02
C ASP A 58 5.86 16.50 -13.51
N ILE A 59 4.75 15.86 -13.88
CA ILE A 59 4.76 14.50 -14.45
C ILE A 59 5.55 14.46 -15.75
N ASN A 60 5.38 15.45 -16.62
CA ASN A 60 6.08 15.52 -17.90
C ASN A 60 7.57 15.79 -17.71
N THR A 61 7.95 16.71 -16.80
CA THR A 61 9.35 16.99 -16.47
C THR A 61 10.08 15.73 -16.00
N ILE A 62 9.53 15.02 -15.01
CA ILE A 62 10.15 13.79 -14.47
C ILE A 62 10.25 12.69 -15.52
N LYS A 63 9.22 12.51 -16.37
CA LYS A 63 9.27 11.55 -17.48
C LYS A 63 10.39 11.86 -18.46
N THR A 64 10.58 13.14 -18.78
CA THR A 64 11.64 13.57 -19.69
C THR A 64 13.01 13.31 -19.07
N GLU A 65 13.19 13.64 -17.79
CA GLU A 65 14.42 13.35 -17.03
C GLU A 65 14.72 11.84 -16.91
N SER A 66 13.69 11.00 -16.73
CA SER A 66 13.84 9.53 -16.62
C SER A 66 14.09 8.83 -17.97
N THR A 67 13.97 9.54 -19.09
CA THR A 67 14.22 9.00 -20.45
C THR A 67 15.60 9.42 -20.98
N MET A 68 16.33 10.26 -20.23
CA MET A 68 17.67 10.77 -20.60
C MET A 68 18.82 9.97 -19.95
N GLU A 69 18.62 8.68 -19.69
CA GLU A 69 19.63 7.72 -19.21
C GLU A 69 19.81 6.58 -20.24
#